data_AF-A0A2N2DHT1-F1
#
_entry.id   AF-A0A2N2DHT1-F1
#
_cell.length_a   1.000
_cell.length_b   1.000
_cell.length_c   1.000
_cell.angle_alpha   90.00
_cell.angle_beta   90.00
_cell.angle_gamma   90.00
#
_symmetry.space_group_name_H-M   'P 1'
#
loop_
_entity.id
_entity.type
_entity.pdbx_description
1 polymer ?
#
loop_
_entity_poly.entity_id
_entity_poly.type
_entity_poly.pdbx_seq_one_letter_code
_entity_poly.pdbx_strand_id
1 'polypeptide(L)'
;MKRKLFFIFTVVFALLLAAGCSGGDTSKGTEDTKTPDSKVDVAAEINKEWEASGHAIVDTAEDSPALREQGKCMTCHNGKAFAGKAETLAAINNEVESTTCDTCHGETGKGLMEAASVKTAIGEIALGKANLCISCHNGRGKVPDNASSPHHSVQGDMLAGINGAEADGKVYLTSAHATVADACVACHLAKNDNGYSSHTFKMDPATAANACGSCHNGLDTYNRTAFADYDGDGTAEGIQDEVQGLMELVKGAIDEKLAADGKYVAFISSHGSVEWENAAKEVSEEAPSEELYKAAWNYFFVDFDGSKGIHNPIYTVQLLQQSYKLVTGKDVPNAVIR
;
A
#
# COMPACT_ATOMS: atom_id res chain seq x y z
N MET A 1 -62.19 -14.54 -10.05
CA MET A 1 -62.05 -14.24 -11.50
C MET A 1 -61.02 -13.15 -11.70
N LYS A 2 -60.22 -13.25 -12.78
CA LYS A 2 -59.11 -12.39 -13.26
C LYS A 2 -57.74 -12.70 -12.60
N ARG A 3 -57.03 -13.74 -13.08
CA ARG A 3 -56.16 -13.87 -14.29
C ARG A 3 -54.75 -13.29 -14.08
N LYS A 4 -53.80 -14.18 -13.79
CA LYS A 4 -52.34 -13.98 -13.90
C LYS A 4 -51.94 -14.03 -15.38
N LEU A 5 -51.10 -13.09 -15.81
CA LEU A 5 -50.54 -13.03 -17.16
C LEU A 5 -49.08 -13.49 -17.09
N PHE A 6 -48.79 -14.63 -17.73
CA PHE A 6 -47.44 -15.17 -17.90
C PHE A 6 -46.92 -14.65 -19.25
N PHE A 7 -45.79 -13.94 -19.25
CA PHE A 7 -45.07 -13.56 -20.48
C PHE A 7 -44.08 -14.68 -20.83
N ILE A 8 -44.30 -15.31 -21.99
CA ILE A 8 -43.38 -16.22 -22.65
C ILE A 8 -42.61 -15.39 -23.67
N PHE A 9 -41.28 -15.31 -23.55
CA PHE A 9 -40.41 -14.73 -24.57
C PHE A 9 -39.68 -15.84 -25.31
N THR A 10 -39.99 -15.98 -26.59
CA THR A 10 -39.45 -16.97 -27.51
C THR A 10 -38.06 -16.52 -27.98
N VAL A 11 -37.05 -17.38 -27.80
CA VAL A 11 -35.69 -17.19 -28.34
C VAL A 11 -35.68 -17.65 -29.80
N VAL A 12 -35.31 -16.77 -30.72
CA VAL A 12 -35.07 -17.10 -32.13
C VAL A 12 -33.56 -17.05 -32.38
N PHE A 13 -32.99 -18.21 -32.70
CA PHE A 13 -31.60 -18.41 -33.12
C PHE A 13 -31.55 -18.32 -34.64
N ALA A 14 -30.69 -17.47 -35.21
CA ALA A 14 -30.43 -17.44 -36.64
C ALA A 14 -28.92 -17.47 -36.90
N LEU A 15 -28.44 -18.65 -37.31
CA LEU A 15 -27.15 -18.90 -37.94
C LEU A 15 -27.20 -18.44 -39.41
N LEU A 16 -26.20 -17.69 -39.87
CA LEU A 16 -25.90 -17.53 -41.29
C LEU A 16 -24.37 -17.55 -41.51
N LEU A 17 -23.93 -18.55 -42.28
CA LEU A 17 -22.57 -18.72 -42.78
C LEU A 17 -22.50 -18.37 -44.28
N ALA A 18 -21.51 -17.53 -44.59
CA ALA A 18 -20.61 -17.51 -45.76
C ALA A 18 -21.13 -17.64 -47.22
N ALA A 19 -20.85 -16.58 -48.00
CA ALA A 19 -20.18 -16.57 -49.32
C ALA A 19 -19.74 -15.11 -49.56
N GLY A 20 -18.55 -14.70 -50.01
CA GLY A 20 -17.54 -15.33 -50.85
C GLY A 20 -17.36 -14.43 -52.09
N CYS A 21 -16.34 -13.55 -52.10
CA CYS A 21 -15.86 -12.89 -53.32
C CYS A 21 -14.34 -12.72 -53.27
N SER A 22 -13.65 -13.44 -54.16
CA SER A 22 -12.24 -13.31 -54.48
C SER A 22 -12.01 -12.21 -55.52
N GLY A 23 -10.95 -11.42 -55.37
CA GLY A 23 -10.38 -10.57 -56.41
C GLY A 23 -8.93 -10.28 -56.09
N GLY A 24 -8.01 -10.78 -56.91
CA GLY A 24 -6.57 -10.76 -56.69
C GLY A 24 -5.82 -9.56 -57.30
N ASP A 25 -4.61 -9.40 -56.77
CA ASP A 25 -3.37 -8.91 -57.38
C ASP A 25 -3.23 -7.46 -57.88
N THR A 26 -2.43 -6.66 -57.16
CA THR A 26 -1.02 -6.34 -57.51
C THR A 26 -0.55 -5.08 -56.76
N SER A 27 0.41 -5.20 -55.84
CA SER A 27 1.45 -4.17 -55.72
C SER A 27 2.72 -4.74 -55.13
N LYS A 28 3.80 -4.54 -55.90
CA LYS A 28 5.18 -4.91 -55.62
C LYS A 28 5.66 -4.39 -54.27
N GLY A 29 6.59 -5.15 -53.69
CA GLY A 29 7.23 -4.86 -52.43
C GLY A 29 8.01 -3.55 -52.44
N THR A 30 7.92 -2.90 -51.30
CA THR A 30 9.00 -2.13 -50.71
C THR A 30 9.33 -2.84 -49.41
N GLU A 31 10.53 -3.42 -49.36
CA GLU A 31 11.16 -3.86 -48.11
C GLU A 31 11.27 -2.64 -47.20
N ASP A 32 10.33 -2.48 -46.27
CA ASP A 32 10.58 -1.71 -45.06
C ASP A 32 11.30 -2.63 -44.08
N THR A 33 12.62 -2.73 -44.27
CA THR A 33 13.54 -3.24 -43.25
C THR A 33 13.60 -2.24 -42.10
N LYS A 34 12.67 -2.36 -41.15
CA LYS A 34 12.86 -1.90 -39.77
C LYS A 34 12.22 -2.87 -38.79
N THR A 35 12.89 -3.98 -38.55
CA THR A 35 12.81 -4.69 -37.27
C THR A 35 14.00 -4.31 -36.42
N PRO A 36 13.81 -3.62 -35.28
CA PRO A 36 14.61 -3.87 -34.11
C PRO A 36 13.87 -4.92 -33.28
N ASP A 37 13.97 -6.19 -33.66
CA ASP A 37 13.52 -7.30 -32.80
C ASP A 37 14.61 -7.54 -31.75
N SER A 38 14.77 -6.62 -30.79
CA SER A 38 15.43 -6.93 -29.53
C SER A 38 14.37 -7.46 -28.59
N LYS A 39 14.09 -8.77 -28.66
CA LYS A 39 13.28 -9.43 -27.63
C LYS A 39 14.00 -9.25 -26.30
N VAL A 40 13.44 -8.42 -25.44
CA VAL A 40 13.91 -8.21 -24.08
C VAL A 40 14.00 -9.57 -23.39
N ASP A 41 15.15 -9.88 -22.79
CA ASP A 41 15.26 -11.05 -21.93
C ASP A 41 14.54 -10.75 -20.61
N VAL A 42 13.24 -11.06 -20.60
CA VAL A 42 12.35 -10.77 -19.46
C VAL A 42 12.87 -11.41 -18.17
N ALA A 43 13.49 -12.58 -18.23
CA ALA A 43 14.00 -13.23 -17.04
C ALA A 43 15.22 -12.48 -16.47
N ALA A 44 16.14 -12.05 -17.34
CA ALA A 44 17.27 -11.23 -16.93
C ALA A 44 16.83 -9.88 -16.35
N GLU A 45 15.85 -9.21 -16.97
CA GLU A 45 15.33 -7.95 -16.44
C GLU A 45 14.60 -8.14 -15.10
N ILE A 46 13.77 -9.17 -14.94
CA ILE A 46 13.11 -9.48 -13.66
C ILE A 46 14.13 -9.69 -12.54
N ASN A 47 15.21 -10.44 -12.80
CA ASN A 47 16.26 -10.66 -11.79
C ASN A 47 16.91 -9.33 -11.39
N LYS A 48 17.27 -8.49 -12.36
CA LYS A 48 17.87 -7.17 -12.12
C LYS A 48 16.92 -6.24 -11.36
N GLU A 49 15.63 -6.24 -11.70
CA GLU A 49 14.61 -5.46 -11.01
C GLU A 49 14.43 -5.91 -9.55
N TRP A 50 14.41 -7.22 -9.31
CA TRP A 50 14.36 -7.78 -7.96
C TRP A 50 15.63 -7.45 -7.17
N GLU A 51 16.82 -7.59 -7.75
CA GLU A 51 18.10 -7.25 -7.12
C GLU A 51 18.16 -5.77 -6.68
N ALA A 52 17.49 -4.87 -7.40
CA ALA A 52 17.39 -3.46 -7.06
C ALA A 52 16.28 -3.13 -6.03
N SER A 53 15.48 -4.12 -5.64
CA SER A 53 14.37 -3.94 -4.71
C SER A 53 14.80 -4.12 -3.25
N GLY A 54 13.97 -3.63 -2.32
CA GLY A 54 14.18 -3.87 -0.88
C GLY A 54 14.10 -5.35 -0.49
N HIS A 55 13.41 -6.18 -1.29
CA HIS A 55 13.27 -7.61 -1.04
C HIS A 55 14.57 -8.39 -1.23
N ALA A 56 15.52 -7.89 -2.02
CA ALA A 56 16.81 -8.52 -2.22
C ALA A 56 17.81 -8.25 -1.08
N ILE A 57 17.51 -7.28 -0.20
CA ILE A 57 18.41 -6.89 0.88
C ILE A 57 18.43 -7.97 1.96
N VAL A 58 19.63 -8.45 2.28
CA VAL A 58 19.88 -9.35 3.41
C VAL A 58 20.42 -8.49 4.57
N ASP A 59 19.69 -8.44 5.67
CA ASP A 59 20.21 -7.86 6.91
C ASP A 59 20.78 -8.97 7.80
N THR A 60 22.11 -8.97 7.97
CA THR A 60 22.83 -9.95 8.78
C THR A 60 23.36 -9.35 10.08
N ALA A 61 22.90 -8.16 10.50
CA ALA A 61 23.24 -7.60 11.80
C ALA A 61 22.79 -8.56 12.93
N GLU A 62 23.48 -8.52 14.07
CA GLU A 62 23.15 -9.39 15.22
C GLU A 62 21.71 -9.20 15.72
N ASP A 63 21.19 -7.98 15.58
CA ASP A 63 19.83 -7.61 15.92
C ASP A 63 18.89 -7.62 14.70
N SER A 64 19.29 -8.18 13.56
CA SER A 64 18.45 -8.25 12.35
C SER A 64 17.09 -8.90 12.65
N PRO A 65 15.97 -8.33 12.14
CA PRO A 65 14.66 -8.98 12.20
C PRO A 65 14.66 -10.40 11.61
N ALA A 66 15.57 -10.72 10.67
CA ALA A 66 15.72 -12.03 10.07
C ALA A 66 16.22 -13.11 11.05
N LEU A 67 16.84 -12.69 12.16
CA LEU A 67 17.35 -13.53 13.25
C LEU A 67 16.43 -13.55 14.49
N ARG A 68 15.33 -12.78 14.50
CA ARG A 68 14.45 -12.67 15.67
C ARG A 68 13.28 -13.65 15.58
N GLU A 69 13.39 -14.75 16.34
CA GLU A 69 12.31 -15.74 16.52
C GLU A 69 11.15 -15.15 17.33
N GLN A 70 11.46 -14.38 18.38
CA GLN A 70 10.44 -13.75 19.22
C GLN A 70 9.66 -12.71 18.41
N GLY A 71 8.34 -12.71 18.58
CA GLY A 71 7.44 -11.88 17.79
C GLY A 71 7.28 -12.36 16.34
N LYS A 72 7.98 -13.41 15.89
CA LYS A 72 7.91 -13.92 14.51
C LYS A 72 8.39 -12.92 13.46
N CYS A 73 9.43 -12.13 13.74
CA CYS A 73 9.98 -11.18 12.77
C CYS A 73 10.60 -11.91 11.57
N MET A 74 11.31 -13.01 11.84
CA MET A 74 11.96 -13.81 10.79
C MET A 74 10.97 -14.37 9.76
N THR A 75 9.69 -14.54 10.11
CA THR A 75 8.71 -15.09 9.15
C THR A 75 8.44 -14.15 8.00
N CYS A 76 8.79 -12.86 8.08
CA CYS A 76 8.67 -11.90 6.98
C CYS A 76 10.05 -11.44 6.47
N HIS A 77 11.04 -11.39 7.37
CA HIS A 77 12.37 -10.85 7.08
C HIS A 77 13.42 -11.91 6.68
N ASN A 78 13.05 -13.18 6.64
CA ASN A 78 13.92 -14.26 6.17
C ASN A 78 13.16 -15.10 5.13
N GLY A 79 13.60 -15.04 3.87
CA GLY A 79 12.89 -15.68 2.76
C GLY A 79 12.79 -17.19 2.88
N LYS A 80 13.82 -17.84 3.45
CA LYS A 80 13.84 -19.28 3.73
C LYS A 80 12.87 -19.64 4.85
N ALA A 81 12.81 -18.82 5.89
CA ALA A 81 11.83 -19.00 6.96
C ALA A 81 10.39 -18.91 6.44
N PHE A 82 10.09 -17.88 5.63
CA PHE A 82 8.78 -17.72 5.01
C PHE A 82 8.45 -18.92 4.11
N ALA A 83 9.32 -19.24 3.15
CA ALA A 83 9.08 -20.30 2.17
C ALA A 83 8.88 -21.67 2.84
N GLY A 84 9.70 -21.98 3.86
CA GLY A 84 9.62 -23.21 4.63
C GLY A 84 8.61 -23.20 5.79
N LYS A 85 7.87 -22.11 6.00
CA LYS A 85 6.99 -21.89 7.17
C LYS A 85 7.69 -22.18 8.51
N ALA A 86 8.97 -21.81 8.60
CA ALA A 86 9.79 -22.06 9.78
C ALA A 86 9.50 -21.02 10.87
N GLU A 87 9.33 -21.48 12.10
CA GLU A 87 9.14 -20.63 13.28
C GLU A 87 10.41 -20.47 14.13
N THR A 88 11.49 -21.18 13.78
CA THR A 88 12.79 -21.14 14.48
C THR A 88 13.95 -21.09 13.49
N LEU A 89 15.07 -20.49 13.90
CA LEU A 89 16.31 -20.46 13.14
C LEU A 89 16.90 -21.86 12.95
N ALA A 90 16.76 -22.73 13.96
CA ALA A 90 17.21 -24.11 13.86
C ALA A 90 16.54 -24.88 12.71
N ALA A 91 15.25 -24.60 12.43
CA ALA A 91 14.51 -25.24 11.34
C ALA A 91 15.01 -24.82 9.94
N ILE A 92 15.80 -23.75 9.85
CA ILE A 92 16.43 -23.26 8.62
C ILE A 92 17.97 -23.30 8.71
N ASN A 93 18.53 -24.14 9.59
CA ASN A 93 19.98 -24.26 9.82
C ASN A 93 20.70 -22.95 10.21
N ASN A 94 19.98 -22.00 10.81
CA ASN A 94 20.46 -20.64 11.12
C ASN A 94 20.89 -19.86 9.87
N GLU A 95 20.36 -20.21 8.70
CA GLU A 95 20.63 -19.48 7.47
C GLU A 95 19.77 -18.22 7.41
N VAL A 96 20.38 -17.13 6.94
CA VAL A 96 19.71 -15.86 6.71
C VAL A 96 19.69 -15.60 5.22
N GLU A 97 18.50 -15.53 4.66
CA GLU A 97 18.26 -15.22 3.25
C GLU A 97 17.29 -14.06 3.14
N SER A 98 17.50 -13.22 2.13
CA SER A 98 16.53 -12.19 1.74
C SER A 98 15.25 -12.84 1.20
N THR A 99 14.24 -12.04 0.89
CA THR A 99 13.04 -12.51 0.20
C THR A 99 13.41 -12.91 -1.23
N THR A 100 13.53 -14.20 -1.49
CA THR A 100 13.97 -14.73 -2.79
C THR A 100 12.78 -15.00 -3.73
N CYS A 101 13.08 -15.43 -4.96
CA CYS A 101 12.07 -15.89 -5.91
C CYS A 101 11.18 -17.00 -5.32
N ASP A 102 11.74 -17.90 -4.51
CA ASP A 102 11.00 -19.01 -3.91
C ASP A 102 10.04 -18.57 -2.81
N THR A 103 10.31 -17.45 -2.14
CA THR A 103 9.39 -16.86 -1.16
C THR A 103 8.01 -16.58 -1.78
N CYS A 104 7.98 -16.13 -3.04
CA CYS A 104 6.74 -15.84 -3.77
C CYS A 104 6.28 -16.97 -4.69
N HIS A 105 7.21 -17.61 -5.41
CA HIS A 105 6.92 -18.61 -6.44
C HIS A 105 7.05 -20.06 -5.95
N GLY A 106 7.51 -20.29 -4.73
CA GLY A 106 7.48 -21.58 -4.05
C GLY A 106 6.07 -21.96 -3.60
N GLU A 107 5.94 -23.13 -2.97
CA GLU A 107 4.64 -23.69 -2.56
C GLU A 107 3.88 -22.75 -1.61
N THR A 108 4.56 -22.20 -0.61
CA THR A 108 3.94 -21.29 0.37
C THR A 108 3.42 -20.02 -0.28
N GLY A 109 4.25 -19.34 -1.07
CA GLY A 109 3.86 -18.08 -1.74
C GLY A 109 2.72 -18.26 -2.73
N LYS A 110 2.78 -19.30 -3.58
CA LYS A 110 1.69 -19.64 -4.51
C LYS A 110 0.41 -20.01 -3.77
N GLY A 111 0.52 -20.82 -2.72
CA GLY A 111 -0.62 -21.20 -1.90
C GLY A 111 -1.35 -20.00 -1.31
N LEU A 112 -0.62 -18.95 -0.90
CA LEU A 112 -1.22 -17.70 -0.43
C LEU A 112 -1.90 -16.91 -1.57
N MET A 113 -1.26 -16.81 -2.73
CA MET A 113 -1.85 -16.13 -3.90
C MET A 113 -3.13 -16.80 -4.42
N GLU A 114 -3.25 -18.11 -4.25
CA GLU A 114 -4.41 -18.91 -4.67
C GLU A 114 -5.49 -19.05 -3.58
N ALA A 115 -5.17 -18.73 -2.33
CA ALA A 115 -6.11 -18.81 -1.23
C ALA A 115 -7.25 -17.78 -1.37
N ALA A 116 -8.45 -18.15 -0.93
CA ALA A 116 -9.60 -17.23 -0.91
C ALA A 116 -9.37 -16.06 0.07
N SER A 117 -8.70 -16.33 1.19
CA SER A 117 -8.34 -15.38 2.23
C SER A 117 -7.05 -15.81 2.91
N VAL A 118 -6.41 -14.88 3.62
CA VAL A 118 -5.27 -15.15 4.50
C VAL A 118 -5.56 -14.63 5.90
N LYS A 119 -5.20 -15.43 6.91
CA LYS A 119 -5.24 -15.01 8.31
C LYS A 119 -3.97 -14.24 8.65
N THR A 120 -4.12 -12.98 8.99
CA THR A 120 -3.03 -12.09 9.41
C THR A 120 -3.22 -11.66 10.86
N ALA A 121 -2.26 -10.88 11.38
CA ALA A 121 -2.39 -10.30 12.73
C ALA A 121 -3.47 -9.21 12.81
N ILE A 122 -3.91 -8.66 11.67
CA ILE A 122 -4.93 -7.61 11.59
C ILE A 122 -6.31 -8.17 11.22
N GLY A 123 -6.43 -9.50 11.11
CA GLY A 123 -7.68 -10.19 10.78
C GLY A 123 -7.56 -11.13 9.58
N GLU A 124 -8.68 -11.73 9.20
CA GLU A 124 -8.81 -12.50 7.96
C GLU A 124 -9.13 -11.55 6.80
N ILE A 125 -8.27 -11.53 5.78
CA ILE A 125 -8.37 -10.59 4.65
C ILE A 125 -8.36 -11.38 3.34
N ALA A 126 -9.18 -10.94 2.38
CA ALA A 126 -9.26 -11.49 1.03
C ALA A 126 -8.88 -10.43 -0.01
N LEU A 127 -7.63 -10.46 -0.51
CA LEU A 127 -7.10 -9.53 -1.52
C LEU A 127 -6.66 -10.25 -2.80
N GLY A 128 -7.16 -11.46 -3.06
CA GLY A 128 -6.75 -12.27 -4.20
C GLY A 128 -5.25 -12.56 -4.14
N LYS A 129 -4.52 -12.29 -5.22
CA LYS A 129 -3.05 -12.52 -5.25
C LYS A 129 -2.29 -11.71 -4.21
N ALA A 130 -2.81 -10.56 -3.79
CA ALA A 130 -2.18 -9.75 -2.75
C ALA A 130 -2.30 -10.35 -1.34
N ASN A 131 -2.97 -11.51 -1.16
CA ASN A 131 -2.88 -12.31 0.06
C ASN A 131 -1.43 -12.66 0.43
N LEU A 132 -0.56 -12.84 -0.56
CA LEU A 132 0.88 -12.99 -0.32
C LEU A 132 1.49 -11.70 0.26
N CYS A 133 1.22 -10.55 -0.35
CA CYS A 133 1.80 -9.26 0.05
C CYS A 133 1.41 -8.90 1.49
N ILE A 134 0.11 -9.00 1.80
CA ILE A 134 -0.46 -8.65 3.11
C ILE A 134 0.01 -9.59 4.23
N SER A 135 0.55 -10.77 3.89
CA SER A 135 1.13 -11.69 4.88
C SER A 135 2.33 -11.07 5.60
N CYS A 136 3.05 -10.15 4.93
CA CYS A 136 4.16 -9.40 5.51
C CYS A 136 3.79 -7.92 5.74
N HIS A 137 3.10 -7.29 4.78
CA HIS A 137 2.77 -5.85 4.79
C HIS A 137 1.51 -5.52 5.60
N ASN A 138 1.53 -5.87 6.88
CA ASN A 138 0.52 -5.46 7.87
C ASN A 138 1.14 -4.90 9.15
N GLY A 139 0.33 -4.23 9.97
CA GLY A 139 0.69 -3.58 11.23
C GLY A 139 1.00 -4.55 12.37
N ARG A 140 1.02 -5.86 12.10
CA ARG A 140 1.32 -6.94 13.07
C ARG A 140 0.41 -6.89 14.31
N GLY A 141 -0.83 -6.46 14.12
CA GLY A 141 -1.85 -6.38 15.16
C GLY A 141 -1.61 -5.25 16.16
N LYS A 142 -0.66 -4.35 15.90
CA LYS A 142 -0.49 -3.15 16.71
C LYS A 142 -1.67 -2.21 16.50
N VAL A 143 -2.16 -1.68 17.61
CA VAL A 143 -3.26 -0.71 17.65
C VAL A 143 -2.86 0.46 18.55
N PRO A 144 -3.46 1.64 18.38
CA PRO A 144 -3.23 2.77 19.28
C PRO A 144 -3.55 2.40 20.73
N ASP A 145 -2.59 2.58 21.64
CA ASP A 145 -2.68 2.16 23.05
C ASP A 145 -2.05 3.17 24.05
N ASN A 146 -1.78 4.39 23.58
CA ASN A 146 -1.06 5.47 24.30
C ASN A 146 0.43 5.24 24.58
N ALA A 147 1.07 4.24 23.97
CA ALA A 147 2.52 4.02 24.08
C ALA A 147 3.18 3.52 22.78
N SER A 148 2.60 2.50 22.16
CA SER A 148 3.11 1.84 20.96
C SER A 148 3.17 2.80 19.77
N SER A 149 4.15 2.60 18.88
CA SER A 149 4.19 3.16 17.53
C SER A 149 3.71 2.12 16.51
N PRO A 150 3.06 2.53 15.40
CA PRO A 150 2.70 1.61 14.32
C PRO A 150 3.91 0.82 13.83
N HIS A 151 3.69 -0.42 13.38
CA HIS A 151 4.74 -1.15 12.70
C HIS A 151 5.07 -0.48 11.35
N HIS A 152 6.30 -0.60 10.84
CA HIS A 152 6.70 0.09 9.61
C HIS A 152 6.05 -0.47 8.32
N SER A 153 5.21 -1.50 8.42
CA SER A 153 4.58 -2.19 7.29
C SER A 153 3.06 -2.12 7.32
N VAL A 154 2.49 -0.97 7.65
CA VAL A 154 1.03 -0.77 7.85
C VAL A 154 0.22 -0.62 6.57
N GLN A 155 0.76 -0.96 5.40
CA GLN A 155 0.07 -0.77 4.11
C GLN A 155 -1.27 -1.51 4.07
N GLY A 156 -1.32 -2.71 4.66
CA GLY A 156 -2.53 -3.48 4.85
C GLY A 156 -3.62 -2.79 5.64
N ASP A 157 -3.24 -2.24 6.78
CA ASP A 157 -4.11 -1.54 7.72
C ASP A 157 -4.67 -0.28 7.07
N MET A 158 -3.81 0.50 6.39
CA MET A 158 -4.20 1.69 5.65
C MET A 158 -5.21 1.36 4.55
N LEU A 159 -4.90 0.36 3.71
CA LEU A 159 -5.79 -0.10 2.64
C LEU A 159 -7.16 -0.53 3.20
N ALA A 160 -7.16 -1.25 4.32
CA ALA A 160 -8.39 -1.67 5.00
C ALA A 160 -9.11 -0.53 5.74
N GLY A 161 -8.44 0.59 6.01
CA GLY A 161 -8.98 1.71 6.78
C GLY A 161 -9.19 1.34 8.25
N ILE A 162 -8.21 0.66 8.85
CA ILE A 162 -8.24 0.21 10.25
C ILE A 162 -6.94 0.60 10.97
N ASN A 163 -6.95 0.52 12.30
CA ASN A 163 -5.80 0.73 13.18
C ASN A 163 -5.17 2.14 13.11
N GLY A 164 -5.84 3.12 12.48
CA GLY A 164 -5.61 4.53 12.77
C GLY A 164 -6.08 4.89 14.18
N ALA A 165 -5.46 5.88 14.79
CA ALA A 165 -5.91 6.49 16.04
C ALA A 165 -7.09 7.43 15.76
N GLU A 166 -8.25 6.82 15.54
CA GLU A 166 -9.50 7.48 15.19
C GLU A 166 -10.05 8.34 16.34
N ALA A 167 -10.47 9.57 16.01
CA ALA A 167 -11.19 10.44 16.93
C ALA A 167 -12.59 9.90 17.29
N ASP A 168 -12.94 10.00 18.58
CA ASP A 168 -14.20 9.49 19.11
C ASP A 168 -15.42 10.12 18.43
N GLY A 169 -16.42 9.28 18.11
CA GLY A 169 -17.68 9.71 17.51
C GLY A 169 -17.57 10.16 16.05
N LYS A 170 -16.41 10.00 15.41
CA LYS A 170 -16.23 10.21 13.97
C LYS A 170 -16.41 8.89 13.20
N VAL A 171 -17.00 9.00 12.02
CA VAL A 171 -17.12 7.89 11.08
C VAL A 171 -16.09 8.10 10.01
N TYR A 172 -15.17 7.15 9.89
CA TYR A 172 -14.15 7.14 8.85
C TYR A 172 -14.64 6.34 7.65
N LEU A 173 -14.40 6.89 6.46
CA LEU A 173 -14.80 6.31 5.20
C LEU A 173 -13.58 5.71 4.51
N THR A 174 -13.79 4.58 3.84
CA THR A 174 -12.77 3.94 3.01
C THR A 174 -12.98 4.29 1.54
N SER A 175 -11.90 4.30 0.77
CA SER A 175 -11.91 4.57 -0.67
C SER A 175 -12.15 3.31 -1.51
N ALA A 176 -12.45 3.49 -2.79
CA ALA A 176 -12.61 2.39 -3.75
C ALA A 176 -11.32 1.56 -3.94
N HIS A 177 -10.14 2.09 -3.59
CA HIS A 177 -8.87 1.37 -3.72
C HIS A 177 -8.82 0.11 -2.85
N ALA A 178 -9.50 0.12 -1.70
CA ALA A 178 -9.66 -1.05 -0.82
C ALA A 178 -10.35 -2.25 -1.50
N THR A 179 -11.00 -2.02 -2.65
CA THR A 179 -11.80 -3.03 -3.37
C THR A 179 -11.25 -3.39 -4.74
N VAL A 180 -10.07 -2.89 -5.10
CA VAL A 180 -9.41 -3.22 -6.37
C VAL A 180 -9.04 -4.70 -6.38
N ALA A 181 -9.42 -5.40 -7.45
CA ALA A 181 -9.10 -6.82 -7.63
C ALA A 181 -7.58 -7.03 -7.63
N ASP A 182 -7.10 -8.07 -6.93
CA ASP A 182 -5.68 -8.36 -6.70
C ASP A 182 -4.88 -7.23 -5.98
N ALA A 183 -5.55 -6.19 -5.49
CA ALA A 183 -5.04 -5.09 -4.66
C ALA A 183 -3.60 -4.65 -5.01
N CYS A 184 -2.62 -4.97 -4.14
CA CYS A 184 -1.21 -4.57 -4.29
C CYS A 184 -0.63 -4.92 -5.66
N VAL A 185 -0.96 -6.11 -6.19
CA VAL A 185 -0.46 -6.62 -7.47
C VAL A 185 -0.97 -5.80 -8.65
N ALA A 186 -2.18 -5.24 -8.56
CA ALA A 186 -2.75 -4.43 -9.63
C ALA A 186 -1.94 -3.16 -9.91
N CYS A 187 -1.30 -2.58 -8.89
CA CYS A 187 -0.53 -1.35 -8.99
C CYS A 187 0.98 -1.60 -9.01
N HIS A 188 1.50 -2.33 -8.02
CA HIS A 188 2.94 -2.52 -7.82
C HIS A 188 3.59 -3.54 -8.76
N LEU A 189 2.76 -4.36 -9.42
CA LEU A 189 3.17 -5.32 -10.44
C LEU A 189 2.43 -5.05 -11.76
N ALA A 190 2.03 -3.80 -12.01
CA ALA A 190 1.46 -3.39 -13.28
C ALA A 190 2.43 -3.71 -14.43
N LYS A 191 1.88 -4.07 -15.59
CA LYS A 191 2.69 -4.37 -16.77
C LYS A 191 3.38 -3.10 -17.26
N ASN A 192 4.65 -3.22 -17.63
CA ASN A 192 5.37 -2.17 -18.33
C ASN A 192 5.14 -2.23 -19.84
N ASP A 193 5.76 -1.31 -20.58
CA ASP A 193 5.64 -1.21 -22.05
C ASP A 193 6.15 -2.46 -22.79
N ASN A 194 7.02 -3.25 -22.15
CA ASN A 194 7.49 -4.53 -22.68
C ASN A 194 6.51 -5.68 -22.39
N GLY A 195 5.37 -5.41 -21.74
CA GLY A 195 4.26 -6.35 -21.55
C GLY A 195 4.40 -7.31 -20.36
N TYR A 196 5.45 -7.18 -19.54
CA TYR A 196 5.65 -7.98 -18.33
C TYR A 196 5.49 -7.14 -17.05
N SER A 197 5.18 -7.81 -15.94
CA SER A 197 5.06 -7.16 -14.62
C SER A 197 6.44 -6.90 -14.03
N SER A 198 6.73 -5.63 -13.72
CA SER A 198 8.00 -5.26 -13.11
C SER A 198 8.15 -5.84 -11.70
N HIS A 199 9.32 -6.37 -11.35
CA HIS A 199 9.65 -6.89 -10.03
C HIS A 199 10.48 -5.90 -9.19
N THR A 200 10.42 -4.61 -9.52
CA THR A 200 10.93 -3.56 -8.62
C THR A 200 10.00 -3.32 -7.43
N PHE A 201 8.73 -3.73 -7.56
CA PHE A 201 7.62 -3.52 -6.61
C PHE A 201 7.31 -2.05 -6.31
N LYS A 202 7.97 -1.12 -7.02
CA LYS A 202 7.76 0.32 -6.88
C LYS A 202 6.79 0.78 -7.96
N MET A 203 6.02 1.81 -7.63
CA MET A 203 5.23 2.51 -8.64
C MET A 203 6.19 3.25 -9.58
N ASP A 204 5.98 3.09 -10.89
CA ASP A 204 6.76 3.75 -11.95
C ASP A 204 5.80 4.60 -12.80
N PRO A 205 5.94 5.92 -12.90
CA PRO A 205 5.00 6.76 -13.68
C PRO A 205 4.71 6.22 -15.09
N ALA A 206 5.65 5.52 -15.72
CA ALA A 206 5.44 4.88 -17.03
C ALA A 206 4.31 3.83 -17.02
N THR A 207 4.05 3.19 -15.87
CA THR A 207 2.99 2.18 -15.72
C THR A 207 1.68 2.75 -15.17
N ALA A 208 1.56 4.08 -15.01
CA ALA A 208 0.39 4.71 -14.39
C ALA A 208 -0.92 4.41 -15.13
N ALA A 209 -0.89 4.48 -16.46
CA ALA A 209 -2.03 4.12 -17.28
C ALA A 209 -2.45 2.65 -17.09
N ASN A 210 -1.50 1.74 -16.89
CA ASN A 210 -1.77 0.31 -16.70
C ASN A 210 -2.26 0.00 -15.29
N ALA A 211 -1.71 0.65 -14.27
CA ALA A 211 -2.11 0.49 -12.87
C ALA A 211 -3.48 1.12 -12.58
N CYS A 212 -3.75 2.31 -13.11
CA CYS A 212 -4.88 3.14 -12.72
C CYS A 212 -5.99 3.20 -13.78
N GLY A 213 -5.67 2.92 -15.04
CA GLY A 213 -6.52 3.24 -16.20
C GLY A 213 -7.86 2.51 -16.27
N SER A 214 -8.03 1.42 -15.50
CA SER A 214 -9.32 0.74 -15.38
C SER A 214 -10.42 1.63 -14.75
N CYS A 215 -10.02 2.58 -13.91
CA CYS A 215 -10.90 3.53 -13.24
C CYS A 215 -10.57 5.00 -13.60
N HIS A 216 -9.29 5.32 -13.76
CA HIS A 216 -8.78 6.66 -14.04
C HIS A 216 -8.28 6.77 -15.49
N ASN A 217 -9.23 6.88 -16.43
CA ASN A 217 -8.93 6.98 -17.85
C ASN A 217 -8.00 8.16 -18.17
N GLY A 218 -6.91 7.89 -18.89
CA GLY A 218 -5.97 8.91 -19.35
C GLY A 218 -5.01 9.44 -18.27
N LEU A 219 -4.93 8.76 -17.13
CA LEU A 219 -4.00 9.14 -16.07
C LEU A 219 -2.56 8.72 -16.40
N ASP A 220 -1.63 9.67 -16.31
CA ASP A 220 -0.20 9.51 -16.57
C ASP A 220 0.66 9.81 -15.32
N THR A 221 0.02 10.07 -14.17
CA THR A 221 0.66 10.31 -12.88
C THR A 221 -0.13 9.63 -11.75
N TYR A 222 0.56 9.12 -10.73
CA TYR A 222 -0.10 8.63 -9.51
C TYR A 222 -0.59 9.76 -8.62
N ASN A 223 0.04 10.93 -8.71
CA ASN A 223 -0.31 12.11 -7.95
C ASN A 223 -1.41 12.89 -8.68
N ARG A 224 -2.55 12.23 -8.92
CA ARG A 224 -3.71 12.84 -9.58
C ARG A 224 -4.21 14.02 -8.75
N THR A 225 -4.63 15.09 -9.42
CA THR A 225 -5.31 16.23 -8.78
C THR A 225 -6.41 15.76 -7.83
N ALA A 226 -6.32 16.20 -6.58
CA ALA A 226 -7.29 15.96 -5.55
C ALA A 226 -8.63 16.60 -5.89
N PHE A 227 -9.69 16.17 -5.20
CA PHE A 227 -11.02 16.72 -5.44
C PHE A 227 -11.22 18.09 -4.80
N ALA A 228 -10.38 18.45 -3.84
CA ALA A 228 -10.40 19.71 -3.13
C ALA A 228 -9.04 19.95 -2.47
N ASP A 229 -8.83 21.20 -2.08
CA ASP A 229 -7.78 21.66 -1.18
C ASP A 229 -8.07 21.12 0.23
N TYR A 230 -7.32 20.11 0.64
CA TYR A 230 -7.49 19.36 1.89
C TYR A 230 -6.55 19.84 3.00
N ASP A 231 -5.44 20.49 2.67
CA ASP A 231 -4.51 21.08 3.64
C ASP A 231 -4.77 22.59 3.89
N GLY A 232 -5.56 23.23 3.04
CA GLY A 232 -6.01 24.62 3.19
C GLY A 232 -5.00 25.66 2.71
N ASP A 233 -4.06 25.29 1.84
CA ASP A 233 -3.05 26.19 1.30
C ASP A 233 -3.58 27.16 0.22
N GLY A 234 -4.82 26.94 -0.23
CA GLY A 234 -5.53 27.74 -1.22
C GLY A 234 -5.58 27.12 -2.62
N THR A 235 -4.95 25.96 -2.84
CA THR A 235 -4.92 25.26 -4.13
C THR A 235 -5.31 23.79 -3.96
N ALA A 236 -6.10 23.25 -4.91
CA ALA A 236 -6.28 21.80 -4.99
C ALA A 236 -5.15 21.20 -5.85
N GLU A 237 -4.16 20.59 -5.19
CA GLU A 237 -2.96 20.00 -5.77
C GLU A 237 -3.16 18.50 -6.07
N GLY A 238 -2.07 17.75 -6.27
CA GLY A 238 -2.12 16.29 -6.34
C GLY A 238 -2.43 15.67 -4.98
N ILE A 239 -3.13 14.54 -4.94
CA ILE A 239 -3.53 13.90 -3.67
C ILE A 239 -2.36 13.59 -2.73
N GLN A 240 -1.17 13.28 -3.27
CA GLN A 240 0.02 13.05 -2.45
C GLN A 240 0.61 14.35 -1.90
N ASP A 241 0.41 15.47 -2.59
CA ASP A 241 0.84 16.81 -2.15
C ASP A 241 -0.07 17.29 -1.02
N GLU A 242 -1.39 17.18 -1.20
CA GLU A 242 -2.41 17.47 -0.17
C GLU A 242 -2.17 16.67 1.12
N VAL A 243 -1.86 15.38 1.00
CA VAL A 243 -1.55 14.53 2.17
C VAL A 243 -0.22 14.93 2.80
N GLN A 244 0.77 15.33 2.01
CA GLN A 244 2.05 15.83 2.51
C GLN A 244 1.86 17.14 3.30
N GLY A 245 1.10 18.09 2.78
CA GLY A 245 0.79 19.34 3.49
C GLY A 245 -0.01 19.08 4.79
N LEU A 246 -0.96 18.15 4.76
CA LEU A 246 -1.65 17.70 5.98
C LEU A 246 -0.69 17.10 7.02
N MET A 247 0.26 16.26 6.59
CA MET A 247 1.28 15.71 7.50
C MET A 247 2.14 16.81 8.11
N GLU A 248 2.52 17.82 7.33
CA GLU A 248 3.28 18.99 7.80
C GLU A 248 2.50 19.82 8.81
N LEU A 249 1.20 20.04 8.57
CA LEU A 249 0.31 20.74 9.51
C LEU A 249 0.13 19.96 10.82
N VAL A 250 -0.06 18.64 10.74
CA VAL A 250 -0.16 17.78 11.95
C VAL A 250 1.14 17.82 12.73
N LYS A 251 2.28 17.67 12.06
CA LYS A 251 3.59 17.75 12.71
C LYS A 251 3.80 19.12 13.36
N GLY A 252 3.51 20.20 12.64
CA GLY A 252 3.61 21.57 13.14
C GLY A 252 2.74 21.80 14.38
N ALA A 253 1.49 21.30 14.37
CA ALA A 253 0.59 21.38 15.51
C ALA A 253 1.13 20.62 16.74
N ILE A 254 1.70 19.43 16.54
CA ILE A 254 2.36 18.67 17.62
C ILE A 254 3.55 19.47 18.16
N ASP A 255 4.45 19.92 17.29
CA ASP A 255 5.66 20.66 17.66
C ASP A 255 5.31 21.95 18.44
N GLU A 256 4.29 22.69 18.00
CA GLU A 256 3.79 23.88 18.71
C GLU A 256 3.27 23.56 20.12
N LYS A 257 2.56 22.44 20.28
CA LYS A 257 2.09 21.99 21.60
C LYS A 257 3.23 21.56 22.51
N LEU A 258 4.21 20.82 21.99
CA LEU A 258 5.39 20.45 22.74
C LEU A 258 6.20 21.69 23.18
N ALA A 259 6.37 22.66 22.28
CA ALA A 259 7.06 23.91 22.58
C ALA A 259 6.34 24.74 23.66
N ALA A 260 5.00 24.75 23.66
CA ALA A 260 4.19 25.44 24.66
C ALA A 260 4.27 24.80 26.05
N ASP A 261 4.33 23.47 26.13
CA ASP A 261 4.51 22.73 27.38
C ASP A 261 5.96 22.81 27.90
N GLY A 262 6.94 22.83 27.00
CA GLY A 262 8.36 22.99 27.29
C GLY A 262 9.06 21.75 27.86
N LYS A 263 8.34 20.64 28.05
CA LYS A 263 8.89 19.37 28.55
C LYS A 263 9.63 18.58 27.47
N TYR A 264 9.09 18.56 26.26
CA TYR A 264 9.62 17.81 25.11
C TYR A 264 9.82 18.74 23.92
N VAL A 265 10.67 18.33 22.98
CA VAL A 265 11.01 19.07 21.76
C VAL A 265 10.80 18.27 20.49
N ALA A 266 10.65 16.95 20.60
CA ALA A 266 10.39 16.07 19.47
C ALA A 266 9.62 14.81 19.88
N PHE A 267 9.05 14.15 18.88
CA PHE A 267 8.47 12.81 18.98
C PHE A 267 9.09 11.94 17.88
N ILE A 268 9.44 10.69 18.22
CA ILE A 268 10.09 9.75 17.31
C ILE A 268 9.45 8.36 17.44
N SER A 269 9.60 7.54 16.41
CA SER A 269 9.26 6.11 16.48
C SER A 269 10.54 5.32 16.67
N SER A 270 10.64 4.58 17.76
CA SER A 270 11.83 3.80 18.10
C SER A 270 11.43 2.55 18.88
N HIS A 271 12.06 1.41 18.58
CA HIS A 271 11.79 0.10 19.20
C HIS A 271 10.30 -0.32 19.25
N GLY A 272 9.46 0.26 18.39
CA GLY A 272 8.03 0.01 18.37
C GLY A 272 7.20 0.84 19.34
N SER A 273 7.78 1.87 19.97
CA SER A 273 7.11 2.85 20.81
C SER A 273 7.16 4.24 20.18
N VAL A 274 6.19 5.09 20.52
CA VAL A 274 6.28 6.54 20.30
C VAL A 274 7.08 7.09 21.48
N GLU A 275 8.26 7.62 21.19
CA GLU A 275 9.16 8.20 22.18
C GLU A 275 9.14 9.73 22.09
N TRP A 276 9.11 10.39 23.25
CA TRP A 276 9.08 11.84 23.41
C TRP A 276 10.42 12.32 23.91
N GLU A 277 11.13 13.10 23.08
CA GLU A 277 12.51 13.53 23.34
C GLU A 277 12.52 14.94 23.96
N ASN A 278 13.27 15.14 25.04
CA ASN A 278 13.50 16.45 25.64
C ASN A 278 14.75 17.16 25.06
N ALA A 279 14.99 18.41 25.46
CA ALA A 279 16.14 19.18 24.95
C ALA A 279 17.52 18.57 25.28
N ALA A 280 17.59 17.66 26.26
CA ALA A 280 18.80 16.92 26.63
C ALA A 280 18.94 15.58 25.89
N LYS A 281 18.03 15.28 24.94
CA LYS A 281 17.93 14.00 24.21
C LYS A 281 17.58 12.79 25.07
N GLU A 282 16.93 13.04 26.21
CA GLU A 282 16.35 11.96 27.01
C GLU A 282 14.96 11.67 26.46
N VAL A 283 14.61 10.38 26.36
CA VAL A 283 13.35 9.91 25.80
C VAL A 283 12.42 9.39 26.88
N SER A 284 11.12 9.57 26.66
CA SER A 284 10.05 8.98 27.46
C SER A 284 9.06 8.27 26.55
N GLU A 285 8.60 7.08 26.91
CA GLU A 285 7.48 6.40 26.23
C GLU A 285 6.11 6.84 26.79
N GLU A 286 6.09 7.65 27.85
CA GLU A 286 4.85 8.19 28.42
C GLU A 286 4.41 9.42 27.63
N ALA A 287 3.27 9.29 26.94
CA ALA A 287 2.69 10.37 26.17
C ALA A 287 2.34 11.60 27.03
N PRO A 288 2.63 12.84 26.57
CA PRO A 288 2.25 14.04 27.29
C PRO A 288 0.72 14.19 27.42
N SER A 289 -0.01 13.73 26.40
CA SER A 289 -1.46 13.58 26.43
C SER A 289 -1.91 12.52 25.43
N GLU A 290 -3.16 12.04 25.58
CA GLU A 290 -3.77 11.11 24.63
C GLU A 290 -3.89 11.73 23.23
N GLU A 291 -4.22 13.02 23.13
CA GLU A 291 -4.37 13.70 21.85
C GLU A 291 -3.05 13.79 21.08
N LEU A 292 -1.95 14.08 21.78
CA LEU A 292 -0.62 14.13 21.19
C LEU A 292 -0.18 12.73 20.74
N TYR A 293 -0.45 11.71 21.54
CA TYR A 293 -0.20 10.33 21.13
C TYR A 293 -0.98 9.94 19.88
N LYS A 294 -2.31 10.16 19.84
CA LYS A 294 -3.13 9.82 18.68
C LYS A 294 -2.65 10.54 17.41
N ALA A 295 -2.26 11.81 17.53
CA ALA A 295 -1.71 12.56 16.42
C ALA A 295 -0.35 12.04 15.96
N ALA A 296 0.56 11.70 16.87
CA ALA A 296 1.86 11.11 16.56
C ALA A 296 1.70 9.71 15.92
N TRP A 297 0.81 8.87 16.44
CA TRP A 297 0.46 7.57 15.86
C TRP A 297 0.00 7.74 14.42
N ASN A 298 -0.96 8.63 14.16
CA ASN A 298 -1.50 8.85 12.81
C ASN A 298 -0.45 9.43 11.86
N TYR A 299 0.42 10.33 12.35
CA TYR A 299 1.55 10.82 11.57
C TYR A 299 2.45 9.67 11.12
N PHE A 300 2.91 8.82 12.05
CA PHE A 300 3.74 7.65 11.73
C PHE A 300 3.00 6.61 10.89
N PHE A 301 1.70 6.43 11.11
CA PHE A 301 0.88 5.49 10.36
C PHE A 301 0.82 5.86 8.87
N VAL A 302 0.66 7.14 8.56
CA VAL A 302 0.67 7.63 7.17
C VAL A 302 2.10 7.65 6.60
N ASP A 303 3.09 8.03 7.40
CA ASP A 303 4.51 8.03 7.00
C ASP A 303 4.99 6.61 6.62
N PHE A 304 4.69 5.63 7.47
CA PHE A 304 5.10 4.24 7.27
C PHE A 304 4.28 3.51 6.23
N ASP A 305 3.03 3.92 6.00
CA ASP A 305 2.27 3.48 4.83
C ASP A 305 3.02 3.86 3.53
N GLY A 306 3.57 5.09 3.48
CA GLY A 306 4.46 5.56 2.42
C GLY A 306 3.79 5.83 1.08
N SER A 307 2.49 5.55 0.93
CA SER A 307 1.75 5.82 -0.31
C SER A 307 1.36 7.30 -0.46
N LYS A 308 1.53 8.09 0.61
CA LYS A 308 1.01 9.46 0.73
C LYS A 308 -0.49 9.52 0.40
N GLY A 309 -1.23 8.58 0.97
CA GLY A 309 -2.68 8.48 0.86
C GLY A 309 -3.21 7.71 -0.33
N ILE A 310 -2.39 7.26 -1.29
CA ILE A 310 -2.89 6.47 -2.43
C ILE A 310 -3.55 5.17 -1.99
N HIS A 311 -3.06 4.48 -0.96
CA HIS A 311 -3.72 3.24 -0.51
C HIS A 311 -5.15 3.47 -0.03
N ASN A 312 -5.44 4.61 0.61
CA ASN A 312 -6.78 4.94 1.04
C ASN A 312 -7.03 6.45 1.19
N PRO A 313 -7.25 7.18 0.08
CA PRO A 313 -7.19 8.65 0.09
C PRO A 313 -8.19 9.30 1.06
N ILE A 314 -9.40 8.76 1.16
CA ILE A 314 -10.44 9.32 2.02
C ILE A 314 -10.07 9.09 3.50
N TYR A 315 -9.67 7.87 3.85
CA TYR A 315 -9.28 7.53 5.21
C TYR A 315 -8.08 8.35 5.68
N THR A 316 -7.03 8.44 4.85
CA THR A 316 -5.81 9.21 5.17
C THR A 316 -6.11 10.68 5.41
N VAL A 317 -6.87 11.34 4.52
CA VAL A 317 -7.22 12.75 4.67
C VAL A 317 -8.05 12.97 5.95
N GLN A 318 -9.08 12.15 6.18
CA GLN A 318 -9.89 12.24 7.39
C GLN A 318 -9.05 12.06 8.65
N LEU A 319 -8.14 11.08 8.66
CA LEU A 319 -7.29 10.77 9.78
C LEU A 319 -6.38 11.95 10.14
N LEU A 320 -5.72 12.56 9.15
CA LEU A 320 -4.83 13.70 9.38
C LEU A 320 -5.59 14.98 9.78
N GLN A 321 -6.73 15.28 9.13
CA GLN A 321 -7.56 16.42 9.50
C GLN A 321 -8.10 16.28 10.94
N GLN A 322 -8.52 15.07 11.35
CA GLN A 322 -8.91 14.84 12.74
C GLN A 322 -7.73 14.89 13.71
N SER A 323 -6.54 14.41 13.33
CA SER A 323 -5.32 14.57 14.14
C SER A 323 -5.00 16.04 14.40
N TYR A 324 -5.02 16.88 13.36
CA TYR A 324 -4.82 18.32 13.52
C TYR A 324 -5.86 18.92 14.48
N LYS A 325 -7.13 18.52 14.33
CA LYS A 325 -8.21 18.98 15.20
C LYS A 325 -8.05 18.54 16.65
N LEU A 326 -7.62 17.30 16.89
CA LEU A 326 -7.36 16.79 18.24
C LEU A 326 -6.29 17.62 18.96
N VAL A 327 -5.22 17.97 18.26
CA VAL A 327 -4.10 18.73 18.84
C VAL A 327 -4.46 20.21 19.02
N THR A 328 -5.10 20.83 18.04
CA THR A 328 -5.33 22.29 18.03
C THR A 328 -6.69 22.71 18.60
N GLY A 329 -7.65 21.80 18.67
CA GLY A 329 -9.05 22.09 18.97
C GLY A 329 -9.83 22.74 17.82
N LYS A 330 -9.24 22.84 16.62
CA LYS A 330 -9.83 23.53 15.46
C LYS A 330 -9.68 22.68 14.19
N ASP A 331 -10.63 22.83 13.26
CA ASP A 331 -10.45 22.25 11.93
C ASP A 331 -9.26 22.88 11.21
N VAL A 332 -8.69 22.15 10.24
CA VAL A 332 -7.59 22.66 9.40
C VAL A 332 -8.06 23.97 8.75
N PRO A 333 -7.33 25.09 8.93
CA PRO A 333 -7.77 26.39 8.43
C PRO A 333 -7.93 26.38 6.90
N ASN A 334 -9.04 26.93 6.40
CA ASN A 334 -9.37 27.06 4.96
C ASN A 334 -9.53 25.75 4.17
N ALA A 335 -9.16 24.60 4.74
CA ALA A 335 -9.31 23.31 4.09
C ALA A 335 -10.76 22.88 3.89
N VAL A 336 -10.97 22.08 2.85
CA VAL A 336 -12.19 21.29 2.69
C VAL A 336 -12.10 20.06 3.60
N ILE A 337 -12.95 20.03 4.62
CA ILE A 337 -12.99 18.92 5.57
C ILE A 337 -13.71 17.70 4.98
N ARG A 338 -13.09 16.53 5.12
CA ARG A 338 -13.62 15.23 4.69
C ARG A 338 -14.24 14.42 5.80
#